data_AF-A0A3M1AB73-F1
#
_entry.id   AF-A0A3M1AB73-F1
#
_cell.length_a   1.000
_cell.length_b   1.000
_cell.length_c   1.000
_cell.angle_alpha   90.00
_cell.angle_beta   90.00
_cell.angle_gamma   90.00
#
_symmetry.space_group_name_H-M   'P 1'
#
loop_
_entity.id
_entity.type
_entity.pdbx_description
1 polymer ?
#
loop_
_entity_poly.entity_id
_entity_poly.type
_entity_poly.pdbx_seq_one_letter_code
_entity_poly.pdbx_strand_id
1 'polypeptide(L)'
;GGLPSTTLFEERAPCPGALSAWEVIGGEIKPEGAVLIHDEAGDHAGLTAAEIAAAAGAEVELITPDRAVAPEVMGMNLVPYMRALLEAGVRITPGQRLRGLRREGNRLLATIGSDYTARRWERGFDMVVVNYGTTPNDALYHALRPLSRNLGAVDNDALAEGRPQALTANPEGRFRLWRIGDAVASRNVHAAILDALRLMKDV
;
A
#
# COMPACT_ATOMS: atom_id res chain seq x y z
N GLY A 1 12.36 -1.10 -1.40
CA GLY A 1 10.96 -1.57 -1.28
C GLY A 1 10.17 -0.53 -0.51
N GLY A 2 8.88 -0.78 -0.33
CA GLY A 2 8.01 0.04 0.51
C GLY A 2 7.78 -0.56 1.89
N LEU A 3 7.36 0.26 2.85
CA LEU A 3 6.81 -0.16 4.14
C LEU A 3 5.33 0.18 4.20
N PRO A 4 4.46 -0.72 4.71
CA PRO A 4 3.04 -0.43 4.87
C PRO A 4 2.81 0.76 5.81
N SER A 5 1.80 1.56 5.50
CA SER A 5 1.36 2.65 6.37
C SER A 5 0.06 2.28 7.09
N THR A 6 0.04 2.50 8.40
CA THR A 6 -1.18 2.48 9.25
C THR A 6 -1.59 3.88 9.71
N THR A 7 -0.97 4.92 9.15
CA THR A 7 -1.28 6.32 9.44
C THR A 7 -2.54 6.71 8.68
N LEU A 8 -3.62 7.06 9.40
CA LEU A 8 -4.81 7.63 8.76
C LEU A 8 -4.48 9.01 8.19
N PHE A 9 -4.95 9.30 6.98
CA PHE A 9 -4.78 10.60 6.35
C PHE A 9 -5.41 11.73 7.20
N GLU A 10 -6.50 11.41 7.88
CA GLU A 10 -7.35 12.31 8.67
C GLU A 10 -6.68 12.73 9.97
N GLU A 11 -6.08 11.78 10.66
CA GLU A 11 -5.46 12.00 11.98
C GLU A 11 -3.98 12.34 11.87
N ARG A 12 -3.35 12.06 10.70
CA ARG A 12 -1.90 12.20 10.46
C ARG A 12 -1.05 11.52 11.53
N ALA A 13 -1.60 10.50 12.19
CA ALA A 13 -0.98 9.69 13.21
C ALA A 13 -1.30 8.20 12.96
N PRO A 14 -0.44 7.28 13.44
CA PRO A 14 -0.75 5.85 13.42
C PRO A 14 -2.08 5.58 14.11
N CYS A 15 -2.95 4.82 13.47
CA CYS A 15 -4.26 4.44 14.01
C CYS A 15 -4.10 3.35 15.07
N PRO A 16 -4.22 3.64 16.38
CA PRO A 16 -3.92 2.64 17.40
C PRO A 16 -4.93 1.49 17.35
N GLY A 17 -4.45 0.28 17.11
CA GLY A 17 -5.29 -0.94 17.01
C GLY A 17 -5.77 -1.28 15.60
N ALA A 18 -5.42 -0.49 14.59
CA ALA A 18 -5.54 -0.91 13.20
C ALA A 18 -4.36 -1.82 12.81
N LEU A 19 -4.65 -2.79 11.96
CA LEU A 19 -3.67 -3.68 11.33
C LEU A 19 -3.44 -3.22 9.90
N SER A 20 -2.26 -3.47 9.34
CA SER A 20 -2.01 -3.29 7.92
C SER A 20 -2.50 -4.49 7.11
N ALA A 21 -2.87 -4.26 5.84
CA ALA A 21 -3.17 -5.35 4.91
C ALA A 21 -2.00 -6.37 4.80
N TRP A 22 -0.77 -5.90 4.94
CA TRP A 22 0.43 -6.73 4.86
C TRP A 22 0.60 -7.68 6.05
N GLU A 23 0.19 -7.31 7.26
CA GLU A 23 0.18 -8.22 8.42
C GLU A 23 -0.78 -9.41 8.21
N VAL A 24 -1.90 -9.17 7.51
CA VAL A 24 -2.85 -10.23 7.13
C VAL A 24 -2.28 -11.09 5.99
N ILE A 25 -1.74 -10.45 4.94
CA ILE A 25 -1.15 -11.16 3.78
C ILE A 25 0.07 -12.00 4.20
N GLY A 26 0.90 -11.48 5.11
CA GLY A 26 2.06 -12.17 5.66
C GLY A 26 1.71 -13.31 6.63
N GLY A 27 0.45 -13.41 7.06
CA GLY A 27 -0.01 -14.41 8.01
C GLY A 27 0.42 -14.15 9.46
N GLU A 28 0.86 -12.93 9.78
CA GLU A 28 1.21 -12.53 11.15
C GLU A 28 -0.03 -12.46 12.04
N ILE A 29 -1.16 -12.06 11.45
CA ILE A 29 -2.47 -12.02 12.10
C ILE A 29 -3.45 -12.92 11.35
N LYS A 30 -4.16 -13.75 12.11
CA LYS A 30 -5.29 -14.54 11.61
C LYS A 30 -6.58 -13.73 11.74
N PRO A 31 -7.26 -13.36 10.64
CA PRO A 31 -8.53 -12.64 10.73
C PRO A 31 -9.64 -13.50 11.34
N GLU A 32 -10.47 -12.92 12.19
CA GLU A 32 -11.65 -13.56 12.78
C GLU A 32 -12.70 -12.52 13.20
N GLY A 33 -13.94 -12.99 13.41
CA GLY A 33 -15.06 -12.12 13.81
C GLY A 33 -15.50 -11.16 12.69
N ALA A 34 -15.97 -9.97 13.09
CA ALA A 34 -16.31 -8.91 12.15
C ALA A 34 -15.05 -8.11 11.79
N VAL A 35 -14.68 -8.11 10.51
CA VAL A 35 -13.45 -7.49 10.00
C VAL A 35 -13.80 -6.36 9.03
N LEU A 36 -13.35 -5.15 9.35
CA LEU A 36 -13.38 -4.03 8.41
C LEU A 36 -12.06 -3.96 7.65
N ILE A 37 -12.12 -3.95 6.34
CA ILE A 37 -11.02 -3.59 5.45
C ILE A 37 -11.29 -2.17 4.94
N HIS A 38 -10.41 -1.23 5.26
CA HIS A 38 -10.40 0.11 4.67
C HIS A 38 -9.32 0.20 3.60
N ASP A 39 -9.73 0.20 2.34
CA ASP A 39 -8.83 0.26 1.19
C ASP A 39 -8.75 1.68 0.64
N GLU A 40 -7.68 2.39 1.01
CA GLU A 40 -7.36 3.74 0.50
C GLU A 40 -6.49 3.66 -0.76
N ALA A 41 -5.57 2.69 -0.84
CA ALA A 41 -4.62 2.61 -1.96
C ALA A 41 -5.25 2.08 -3.25
N GLY A 42 -6.31 1.27 -3.14
CA GLY A 42 -7.02 0.79 -4.31
C GLY A 42 -6.22 -0.24 -5.14
N ASP A 43 -5.25 -0.89 -4.52
CA ASP A 43 -4.35 -1.85 -5.15
C ASP A 43 -4.72 -3.30 -4.80
N HIS A 44 -3.84 -4.23 -5.17
CA HIS A 44 -4.04 -5.65 -4.89
C HIS A 44 -4.08 -5.96 -3.39
N ALA A 45 -3.35 -5.23 -2.54
CA ALA A 45 -3.19 -5.60 -1.14
C ALA A 45 -4.52 -5.52 -0.37
N GLY A 46 -5.34 -4.51 -0.63
CA GLY A 46 -6.67 -4.37 -0.03
C GLY A 46 -7.59 -5.55 -0.37
N LEU A 47 -7.61 -5.95 -1.65
CA LEU A 47 -8.41 -7.10 -2.11
C LEU A 47 -7.90 -8.43 -1.57
N THR A 48 -6.59 -8.65 -1.59
CA THR A 48 -5.98 -9.89 -1.07
C THR A 48 -6.25 -10.04 0.43
N ALA A 49 -6.14 -8.97 1.22
CA ALA A 49 -6.45 -9.02 2.64
C ALA A 49 -7.93 -9.35 2.89
N ALA A 50 -8.85 -8.78 2.11
CA ALA A 50 -10.28 -9.10 2.19
C ALA A 50 -10.57 -10.57 1.83
N GLU A 51 -9.93 -11.09 0.78
CA GLU A 51 -10.06 -12.48 0.35
C GLU A 51 -9.53 -13.45 1.42
N ILE A 52 -8.35 -13.18 1.99
CA ILE A 52 -7.77 -13.99 3.07
C ILE A 52 -8.68 -13.99 4.30
N ALA A 53 -9.21 -12.82 4.70
CA ALA A 53 -10.10 -12.71 5.84
C ALA A 53 -11.41 -13.49 5.63
N ALA A 54 -12.00 -13.38 4.43
CA ALA A 54 -13.21 -14.10 4.07
C ALA A 54 -12.97 -15.61 4.02
N ALA A 55 -11.84 -16.05 3.46
CA ALA A 55 -11.44 -17.46 3.43
C ALA A 55 -11.16 -18.04 4.84
N ALA A 56 -10.76 -17.19 5.80
CA ALA A 56 -10.62 -17.56 7.20
C ALA A 56 -11.96 -17.69 7.94
N GLY A 57 -13.09 -17.34 7.29
CA GLY A 57 -14.44 -17.43 7.86
C GLY A 57 -14.89 -16.17 8.60
N ALA A 58 -14.19 -15.04 8.44
CA ALA A 58 -14.59 -13.77 9.04
C ALA A 58 -15.79 -13.14 8.30
N GLU A 59 -16.59 -12.33 9.02
CA GLU A 59 -17.58 -11.46 8.41
C GLU A 59 -16.88 -10.18 7.92
N VAL A 60 -16.63 -10.11 6.61
CA VAL A 60 -15.81 -9.04 6.04
C VAL A 60 -16.66 -7.92 5.45
N GLU A 61 -16.30 -6.70 5.80
CA GLU A 61 -16.73 -5.50 5.10
C GLU A 61 -15.52 -4.76 4.51
N LEU A 62 -15.56 -4.50 3.21
CA LEU A 62 -14.59 -3.69 2.48
C LEU A 62 -15.19 -2.33 2.17
N ILE A 63 -14.56 -1.26 2.66
CA ILE A 63 -14.89 0.12 2.32
C ILE A 63 -13.71 0.78 1.59
N THR A 64 -14.03 1.75 0.73
CA THR A 64 -13.03 2.58 0.04
C THR A 64 -13.59 3.98 -0.16
N PRO A 65 -12.79 5.05 -0.03
CA PRO A 65 -13.24 6.40 -0.34
C PRO A 65 -13.50 6.59 -1.84
N ASP A 66 -12.91 5.74 -2.68
CA ASP A 66 -13.02 5.86 -4.13
C ASP A 66 -14.44 5.55 -4.62
N ARG A 67 -14.74 6.07 -5.81
CA ARG A 67 -15.99 5.79 -6.52
C ARG A 67 -16.13 4.34 -7.00
N ALA A 68 -15.03 3.61 -7.03
CA ALA A 68 -14.95 2.22 -7.48
C ALA A 68 -13.95 1.47 -6.61
N VAL A 69 -14.13 0.16 -6.47
CA VAL A 69 -13.21 -0.70 -5.72
C VAL A 69 -11.94 -0.93 -6.52
N ALA A 70 -10.81 -0.85 -5.83
CA ALA A 70 -9.48 -1.21 -6.33
C ALA A 70 -9.18 -0.65 -7.74
N PRO A 71 -9.24 0.68 -7.96
CA PRO A 71 -9.04 1.29 -9.27
C PRO A 71 -7.69 0.98 -9.94
N GLU A 72 -6.66 0.62 -9.17
CA GLU A 72 -5.33 0.26 -9.70
C GLU A 72 -5.27 -1.21 -10.17
N VAL A 73 -6.30 -2.02 -9.91
CA VAL A 73 -6.36 -3.41 -10.33
C VAL A 73 -7.03 -3.52 -11.70
N MET A 74 -6.26 -3.96 -12.70
CA MET A 74 -6.76 -4.13 -14.07
C MET A 74 -7.87 -5.20 -14.17
N GLY A 75 -8.80 -5.00 -15.11
CA GLY A 75 -10.04 -5.78 -15.20
C GLY A 75 -9.89 -7.30 -15.23
N MET A 76 -8.87 -7.84 -15.91
CA MET A 76 -8.63 -9.30 -15.94
C MET A 76 -8.33 -9.88 -14.55
N ASN A 77 -7.65 -9.12 -13.69
CA ASN A 77 -7.35 -9.52 -12.32
C ASN A 77 -8.47 -9.15 -11.35
N LEU A 78 -9.25 -8.11 -11.63
CA LEU A 78 -10.37 -7.71 -10.78
C LEU A 78 -11.49 -8.76 -10.76
N VAL A 79 -11.79 -9.37 -11.92
CA VAL A 79 -12.86 -10.37 -12.05
C VAL A 79 -12.73 -11.54 -11.05
N PRO A 80 -11.59 -12.24 -10.93
CA PRO A 80 -11.46 -13.31 -9.96
C PRO A 80 -11.59 -12.83 -8.50
N TYR A 81 -11.04 -11.66 -8.14
CA TYR A 81 -11.23 -11.09 -6.80
C TYR A 81 -12.71 -10.85 -6.50
N MET A 82 -13.41 -10.16 -7.40
CA MET A 82 -14.82 -9.83 -7.20
C MET A 82 -15.67 -11.11 -7.10
N ARG A 83 -15.35 -12.14 -7.88
CA ARG A 83 -16.02 -13.45 -7.75
C ARG A 83 -15.84 -14.02 -6.36
N ALA A 84 -14.60 -14.15 -5.89
CA ALA A 84 -14.29 -14.72 -4.57
C ALA A 84 -14.94 -13.93 -3.43
N LEU A 85 -14.84 -12.59 -3.46
CA LEU A 85 -15.42 -11.72 -2.43
C LEU A 85 -16.96 -11.80 -2.41
N LEU A 86 -17.60 -11.77 -3.58
CA LEU A 86 -19.06 -11.84 -3.66
C LEU A 86 -19.61 -13.22 -3.29
N GLU A 87 -18.94 -14.31 -3.70
CA GLU A 87 -19.31 -15.68 -3.30
C GLU A 87 -19.16 -15.88 -1.78
N ALA A 88 -18.16 -15.26 -1.16
CA ALA A 88 -17.97 -15.28 0.30
C ALA A 88 -18.88 -14.31 1.07
N GLY A 89 -19.72 -13.52 0.38
CA GLY A 89 -20.67 -12.60 1.01
C GLY A 89 -20.02 -11.34 1.58
N VAL A 90 -18.83 -10.94 1.10
CA VAL A 90 -18.15 -9.72 1.54
C VAL A 90 -19.01 -8.51 1.20
N ARG A 91 -19.26 -7.65 2.20
CA ARG A 91 -19.96 -6.37 2.00
C ARG A 91 -18.99 -5.36 1.43
N ILE A 92 -19.31 -4.79 0.27
CA ILE A 92 -18.43 -3.84 -0.42
C ILE A 92 -19.15 -2.49 -0.52
N THR A 93 -18.53 -1.44 0.02
CA THR A 93 -19.14 -0.11 0.05
C THR A 93 -18.17 1.00 -0.40
N PRO A 94 -18.25 1.44 -1.68
CA PRO A 94 -17.49 2.58 -2.18
C PRO A 94 -17.97 3.93 -1.62
N GLY A 95 -17.17 4.97 -1.76
CA GLY A 95 -17.45 6.32 -1.28
C GLY A 95 -17.48 6.48 0.24
N GLN A 96 -16.89 5.52 0.97
CA GLN A 96 -16.87 5.46 2.43
C GLN A 96 -15.44 5.35 2.95
N ARG A 97 -15.16 6.11 4.01
CA ARG A 97 -13.80 6.35 4.49
C ARG A 97 -13.74 6.18 5.99
N LEU A 98 -12.71 5.49 6.48
CA LEU A 98 -12.42 5.39 7.90
C LEU A 98 -11.88 6.75 8.39
N ARG A 99 -12.59 7.38 9.32
CA ARG A 99 -12.25 8.71 9.85
C ARG A 99 -11.57 8.67 11.21
N GLY A 100 -11.67 7.54 11.91
CA GLY A 100 -11.09 7.34 13.22
C GLY A 100 -11.47 5.99 13.78
N LEU A 101 -10.69 5.54 14.77
CA LEU A 101 -10.85 4.25 15.40
C LEU A 101 -10.62 4.40 16.90
N ARG A 102 -11.53 3.83 17.70
CA ARG A 102 -11.36 3.79 19.16
C ARG A 102 -11.67 2.40 19.70
N ARG A 103 -11.01 2.02 20.78
CA ARG A 103 -11.33 0.79 21.50
C ARG A 103 -12.60 0.98 22.32
N GLU A 104 -13.47 -0.04 22.29
CA GLU A 104 -14.68 -0.12 23.11
C GLU A 104 -14.79 -1.55 23.68
N GLY A 105 -14.32 -1.72 24.91
CA GLY A 105 -14.12 -3.04 25.50
C GLY A 105 -13.13 -3.87 24.69
N ASN A 106 -13.56 -5.05 24.25
CA ASN A 106 -12.75 -5.95 23.41
C ASN A 106 -12.91 -5.68 21.90
N ARG A 107 -13.78 -4.74 21.50
CA ARG A 107 -14.04 -4.42 20.10
C ARG A 107 -13.42 -3.07 19.72
N LEU A 108 -13.41 -2.82 18.43
CA LEU A 108 -13.02 -1.56 17.82
C LEU A 108 -14.26 -0.87 17.27
N LEU A 109 -14.48 0.38 17.67
CA LEU A 109 -15.51 1.22 17.10
C LEU A 109 -14.89 2.14 16.05
N ALA A 110 -15.24 1.87 14.79
CA ALA A 110 -14.83 2.64 13.63
C ALA A 110 -15.80 3.79 13.39
N THR A 111 -15.30 5.02 13.32
CA THR A 111 -16.05 6.16 12.79
C THR A 111 -15.87 6.20 11.29
N ILE A 112 -16.96 6.02 10.54
CA ILE A 112 -16.92 5.98 9.08
C ILE A 112 -17.73 7.16 8.55
N GLY A 113 -17.22 7.77 7.50
CA GLY A 113 -17.85 8.90 6.84
C GLY A 113 -17.76 8.78 5.33
N SER A 114 -18.03 9.89 4.66
CA SER A 114 -17.88 10.03 3.22
C SER A 114 -17.18 11.34 2.91
N ASP A 115 -16.51 11.42 1.76
CA ASP A 115 -16.01 12.70 1.23
C ASP A 115 -17.13 13.50 0.53
N TYR A 116 -18.28 12.86 0.25
CA TYR A 116 -19.41 13.48 -0.43
C TYR A 116 -20.42 14.15 0.51
N THR A 117 -20.38 13.84 1.81
CA THR A 117 -21.34 14.36 2.78
C THR A 117 -20.71 14.54 4.17
N ALA A 118 -21.29 15.38 5.01
CA ALA A 118 -20.89 15.52 6.41
C ALA A 118 -21.34 14.36 7.32
N ARG A 119 -22.09 13.38 6.79
CA ARG A 119 -22.64 12.27 7.59
C ARG A 119 -21.52 11.37 8.11
N ARG A 120 -21.64 10.99 9.37
CA ARG A 120 -20.76 10.05 10.07
C ARG A 120 -21.58 9.02 10.82
N TRP A 121 -21.02 7.84 10.96
CA TRP A 121 -21.70 6.69 11.52
C TRP A 121 -20.64 5.82 12.21
N GLU A 122 -20.99 5.28 13.36
CA GLU A 122 -20.11 4.42 14.15
C GLU A 122 -20.51 2.97 13.96
N ARG A 123 -19.52 2.10 13.77
CA ARG A 123 -19.74 0.65 13.61
C ARG A 123 -18.68 -0.14 14.37
N GLY A 124 -19.12 -1.21 15.02
CA GLY A 124 -18.28 -2.08 15.83
C GLY A 124 -17.71 -3.25 15.02
N PHE A 125 -16.41 -3.45 15.13
CA PHE A 125 -15.66 -4.53 14.49
C PHE A 125 -14.74 -5.20 15.50
N ASP A 126 -14.39 -6.45 15.25
CA ASP A 126 -13.42 -7.19 16.06
C ASP A 126 -11.99 -6.92 15.55
N MET A 127 -11.84 -6.69 14.24
CA MET A 127 -10.58 -6.24 13.64
C MET A 127 -10.80 -5.15 12.59
N VAL A 128 -9.84 -4.23 12.49
CA VAL A 128 -9.81 -3.22 11.43
C VAL A 128 -8.46 -3.28 10.73
N VAL A 129 -8.50 -3.55 9.44
CA VAL A 129 -7.35 -3.64 8.54
C VAL A 129 -7.36 -2.43 7.62
N VAL A 130 -6.23 -1.75 7.48
CA VAL A 130 -6.07 -0.58 6.62
C VAL A 130 -5.06 -0.85 5.51
N ASN A 131 -5.39 -0.41 4.30
CA ASN A 131 -4.47 -0.40 3.17
C ASN A 131 -4.28 1.04 2.68
N TYR A 132 -3.25 1.72 3.18
CA TYR A 132 -2.81 3.04 2.73
C TYR A 132 -1.64 2.98 1.76
N GLY A 133 -1.39 1.80 1.16
CA GLY A 133 -0.25 1.58 0.29
C GLY A 133 1.06 1.59 1.08
N THR A 134 2.15 1.92 0.39
CA THR A 134 3.49 1.89 0.99
C THR A 134 4.19 3.24 0.99
N THR A 135 5.08 3.42 1.95
CA THR A 135 6.04 4.53 2.01
C THR A 135 7.42 4.04 1.63
N PRO A 136 8.27 4.83 0.95
CA PRO A 136 9.60 4.38 0.58
C PRO A 136 10.46 3.97 1.79
N ASN A 137 11.01 2.75 1.76
CA ASN A 137 12.03 2.32 2.70
C ASN A 137 13.42 2.70 2.17
N ASP A 138 13.80 3.97 2.33
CA ASP A 138 14.98 4.55 1.69
C ASP A 138 16.08 5.01 2.68
N ALA A 139 15.95 4.67 3.96
CA ALA A 139 16.92 5.04 4.99
C ALA A 139 18.35 4.57 4.67
N LEU A 140 18.50 3.30 4.24
CA LEU A 140 19.80 2.76 3.82
C LEU A 140 20.36 3.50 2.59
N TYR A 141 19.50 3.87 1.64
CA TYR A 141 19.92 4.63 0.47
C TYR A 141 20.49 5.99 0.89
N HIS A 142 19.82 6.73 1.77
CA HIS A 142 20.31 8.03 2.24
C HIS A 142 21.62 7.90 3.02
N ALA A 143 21.78 6.85 3.83
CA ALA A 143 23.02 6.57 4.54
C ALA A 143 24.20 6.28 3.60
N LEU A 144 23.96 5.57 2.50
CA LEU A 144 25.00 5.21 1.51
C LEU A 144 25.27 6.32 0.49
N ARG A 145 24.29 7.20 0.22
CA ARG A 145 24.36 8.26 -0.79
C ARG A 145 25.65 9.09 -0.74
N PRO A 146 26.10 9.65 0.42
CA PRO A 146 27.32 10.45 0.45
C PRO A 146 28.60 9.67 0.16
N LEU A 147 28.57 8.33 0.24
CA LEU A 147 29.71 7.44 -0.02
C LEU A 147 29.77 6.95 -1.48
N SER A 148 28.75 7.25 -2.27
CA SER A 148 28.63 6.80 -3.66
C SER A 148 29.28 7.76 -4.66
N ARG A 149 29.79 7.23 -5.78
CA ARG A 149 30.44 7.95 -6.88
C ARG A 149 29.52 8.96 -7.56
N ASN A 150 28.25 8.60 -7.69
CA ASN A 150 27.24 9.41 -8.36
C ASN A 150 26.39 10.24 -7.37
N LEU A 151 26.63 10.15 -6.06
CA LEU A 151 25.81 10.80 -5.03
C LEU A 151 24.31 10.50 -5.17
N GLY A 152 23.98 9.28 -5.64
CA GLY A 152 22.62 8.87 -5.94
C GLY A 152 21.99 9.48 -7.20
N ALA A 153 22.74 10.27 -7.98
CA ALA A 153 22.21 10.89 -9.20
C ALA A 153 21.98 9.87 -10.32
N VAL A 154 20.88 10.05 -11.03
CA VAL A 154 20.56 9.39 -12.29
C VAL A 154 20.79 10.40 -13.41
N ASP A 155 21.54 9.99 -14.43
CA ASP A 155 21.68 10.73 -15.68
C ASP A 155 20.43 10.46 -16.53
N ASN A 156 19.48 11.39 -16.50
CA ASN A 156 18.19 11.23 -17.18
C ASN A 156 18.33 11.21 -18.70
N ASP A 157 19.29 11.95 -19.26
CA ASP A 157 19.52 11.97 -20.71
C ASP A 157 20.12 10.63 -21.16
N ALA A 158 21.12 10.13 -20.44
CA ALA A 158 21.65 8.79 -20.69
C ALA A 158 20.57 7.71 -20.49
N LEU A 159 19.73 7.82 -19.46
CA LEU A 159 18.67 6.85 -19.21
C LEU A 159 17.57 6.89 -20.28
N ALA A 160 17.29 8.07 -20.86
CA ALA A 160 16.32 8.23 -21.94
C ALA A 160 16.85 7.64 -23.26
N GLU A 161 18.14 7.82 -23.54
CA GLU A 161 18.81 7.31 -24.74
C GLU A 161 19.25 5.84 -24.61
N GLY A 162 19.08 5.22 -23.43
CA GLY A 162 19.53 3.85 -23.16
C GLY A 162 21.05 3.73 -23.15
N ARG A 163 21.76 4.76 -22.66
CA ARG A 163 23.21 4.76 -22.47
C ARG A 163 23.59 4.40 -21.03
N PRO A 164 24.80 3.83 -20.81
CA PRO A 164 25.30 3.54 -19.48
C PRO A 164 25.39 4.79 -18.58
N GLN A 165 25.13 4.58 -17.29
CA GLN A 165 25.16 5.64 -16.29
C GLN A 165 26.61 5.94 -15.83
N ALA A 166 27.20 7.03 -16.34
CA ALA A 166 28.63 7.32 -16.16
C ALA A 166 28.95 8.39 -15.10
N LEU A 167 27.97 9.15 -14.60
CA LEU A 167 28.17 10.29 -13.69
C LEU A 167 29.11 9.98 -12.52
N THR A 168 30.11 10.83 -12.33
CA THR A 168 31.06 10.73 -11.22
C THR A 168 31.17 12.11 -10.56
N ALA A 169 30.31 12.34 -9.57
CA ALA A 169 30.22 13.59 -8.82
C ALA A 169 31.02 13.56 -7.51
N ASN A 170 31.43 12.37 -7.06
CA ASN A 170 32.23 12.16 -5.85
C ASN A 170 33.46 11.30 -6.17
N PRO A 171 34.66 11.91 -6.25
CA PRO A 171 35.91 11.20 -6.54
C PRO A 171 36.28 10.12 -5.51
N GLU A 172 35.91 10.31 -4.24
CA GLU A 172 36.18 9.37 -3.14
C GLU A 172 35.19 8.20 -3.09
N GLY A 173 34.14 8.25 -3.91
CA GLY A 173 33.11 7.23 -3.95
C GLY A 173 33.65 5.89 -4.46
N ARG A 174 33.26 4.79 -3.81
CA ARG A 174 33.73 3.43 -4.19
C ARG A 174 32.72 2.59 -4.96
N PHE A 175 31.47 3.04 -5.01
CA PHE A 175 30.37 2.33 -5.66
C PHE A 175 29.40 3.33 -6.31
N ARG A 176 28.60 2.86 -7.28
CA ARG A 176 27.45 3.61 -7.79
C ARG A 176 26.22 3.20 -7.01
N LEU A 177 25.33 4.14 -6.73
CA LEU A 177 24.12 3.92 -5.95
C LEU A 177 22.91 4.46 -6.69
N TRP A 178 21.88 3.65 -6.81
CA TRP A 178 20.57 4.06 -7.30
C TRP A 178 19.49 3.40 -6.46
N ARG A 179 18.29 3.95 -6.55
CA ARG A 179 17.07 3.37 -6.00
C ARG A 179 16.07 3.19 -7.13
N ILE A 180 15.29 2.11 -7.06
CA ILE A 180 14.30 1.72 -8.07
C ILE A 180 12.99 1.29 -7.39
N GLY A 181 11.88 1.31 -8.13
CA GLY A 181 10.58 0.84 -7.65
C GLY A 181 10.12 1.56 -6.39
N ASP A 182 9.54 0.84 -5.44
CA ASP A 182 8.93 1.44 -4.24
C ASP A 182 9.92 2.15 -3.29
N ALA A 183 11.23 1.94 -3.47
CA ALA A 183 12.23 2.77 -2.77
C ALA A 183 12.31 4.20 -3.31
N VAL A 184 11.75 4.46 -4.51
CA VAL A 184 11.61 5.78 -5.12
C VAL A 184 10.23 6.35 -4.83
N ALA A 185 9.19 5.60 -5.19
CA ALA A 185 7.79 5.94 -4.97
C ALA A 185 6.95 4.67 -5.06
N SER A 186 5.96 4.53 -4.18
CA SER A 186 5.00 3.42 -4.22
C SER A 186 4.25 3.45 -5.54
N ARG A 187 4.45 2.43 -6.38
CA ARG A 187 3.78 2.27 -7.69
C ARG A 187 3.45 0.79 -7.90
N ASN A 188 3.08 0.41 -9.11
CA ASN A 188 2.88 -0.98 -9.49
C ASN A 188 4.20 -1.72 -9.80
N VAL A 189 4.12 -3.05 -9.78
CA VAL A 189 5.26 -3.95 -10.07
C VAL A 189 5.90 -3.70 -11.44
N HIS A 190 5.10 -3.28 -12.44
CA HIS A 190 5.61 -3.00 -13.78
C HIS A 190 6.55 -1.79 -13.78
N ALA A 191 6.25 -0.75 -12.99
CA ALA A 191 7.13 0.39 -12.83
C ALA A 191 8.47 0.00 -12.20
N ALA A 192 8.45 -0.86 -11.17
CA ALA A 192 9.68 -1.34 -10.53
C ALA A 192 10.54 -2.18 -11.51
N ILE A 193 9.91 -3.06 -12.30
CA ILE A 193 10.59 -3.83 -13.34
C ILE A 193 11.17 -2.90 -14.41
N LEU A 194 10.41 -1.91 -14.86
CA LEU A 194 10.84 -0.96 -15.87
C LEU A 194 12.03 -0.11 -15.39
N ASP A 195 12.01 0.36 -14.14
CA ASP A 195 13.13 1.08 -13.53
C ASP A 195 14.41 0.23 -13.57
N ALA A 196 14.31 -1.05 -13.16
CA ALA A 196 15.44 -1.98 -13.18
C ALA A 196 15.96 -2.23 -14.61
N LEU A 197 15.05 -2.52 -15.55
CA LEU A 197 15.40 -2.80 -16.94
C LEU A 197 16.10 -1.61 -17.59
N ARG A 198 15.60 -0.39 -17.39
CA ARG A 198 16.20 0.82 -17.97
C ARG A 198 17.57 1.12 -17.39
N LEU A 199 17.75 0.89 -16.09
CA LEU A 199 19.01 1.17 -15.41
C LEU A 199 20.09 0.12 -15.70
N MET A 200 19.69 -1.15 -15.85
CA MET A 200 20.60 -2.30 -16.01
C MET A 200 20.82 -2.76 -17.45
N LYS A 201 20.13 -2.16 -18.43
CA LYS A 201 20.12 -2.60 -19.83
C LYS A 201 21.52 -2.84 -20.41
N ASP A 202 22.48 -1.98 -20.04
CA ASP A 202 23.83 -1.91 -20.61
C ASP A 202 24.89 -1.68 -19.51
N VAL A 203 24.65 -2.23 -18.30
CA VAL A 203 25.56 -2.16 -17.14
C VAL A 203 26.58 -3.30 -17.17
#